data_AF-A0AAN9VSQ6-F1
#
_entry.id   AF-A0AAN9VSQ6-F1
#
_cell.length_a   1.000
_cell.length_b   1.000
_cell.length_c   1.000
_cell.angle_alpha   90.00
_cell.angle_beta   90.00
_cell.angle_gamma   90.00
#
_symmetry.space_group_name_H-M   'P 1'
#
loop_
_entity.id
_entity.type
_entity.pdbx_description
1 polymer ?
#
loop_
_entity_poly.entity_id
_entity_poly.type
_entity_poly.pdbx_seq_one_letter_code
_entity_poly.pdbx_strand_id
1 'polypeptide(L)'
;MLTVENLIKIRRLRWAGHISRMNEERTPHQIVFSELKCGKRPQQKPKKRWLDMLKQDMREQNINEKEWRKVAANRNEWRRHIQQKTVERQEMQNLEAEERRKKGTKKRKCTVGNVRYADSQEREDPGGSTSTPT
;
A
#
# COMPACT_ATOMS: atom_id res chain seq x y z
N MET A 1 -5.00 -13.02 2.34
CA MET A 1 -3.63 -13.32 1.88
C MET A 1 -2.75 -12.09 2.10
N LEU A 2 -1.61 -12.23 2.79
CA LEU A 2 -0.66 -11.12 2.95
C LEU A 2 0.20 -10.97 1.69
N THR A 3 0.51 -9.74 1.31
CA THR A 3 1.46 -9.48 0.23
C THR A 3 2.89 -9.86 0.64
N VAL A 4 3.77 -10.11 -0.33
CA VAL A 4 5.19 -10.41 -0.09
C VAL A 4 5.86 -9.29 0.70
N GLU A 5 5.54 -8.03 0.37
CA GLU A 5 6.05 -6.86 1.09
C GLU A 5 5.67 -6.89 2.58
N ASN A 6 4.40 -7.21 2.87
CA ASN A 6 3.90 -7.33 4.23
C ASN A 6 4.59 -8.47 5.00
N LEU A 7 4.87 -9.60 4.33
CA LEU A 7 5.64 -10.70 4.95
C LEU A 7 7.06 -10.28 5.33
N ILE A 8 7.74 -9.49 4.48
CA ILE A 8 9.08 -8.96 4.77
C ILE A 8 9.04 -8.02 5.98
N LYS A 9 8.07 -7.11 6.03
CA LYS A 9 7.87 -6.17 7.16
C LYS A 9 7.62 -6.92 8.47
N ILE A 10 6.74 -7.94 8.45
CA ILE A 10 6.47 -8.78 9.63
C ILE A 10 7.75 -9.45 10.12
N ARG A 11 8.57 -10.02 9.23
CA ARG A 11 9.84 -10.67 9.61
C ARG A 11 10.80 -9.67 10.24
N ARG A 12 10.92 -8.47 9.67
CA ARG A 12 11.77 -7.39 10.22
C ARG A 12 11.33 -6.96 11.62
N LEU A 13 10.04 -6.71 11.81
CA LEU A 13 9.46 -6.33 13.11
C LEU A 13 9.60 -7.45 14.15
N ARG A 14 9.42 -8.72 13.76
CA ARG A 14 9.63 -9.88 14.65
C ARG A 14 11.08 -9.95 15.13
N TRP A 15 12.05 -9.75 14.23
CA TRP A 15 13.46 -9.74 14.58
C TRP A 15 13.82 -8.54 15.47
N ALA A 16 13.24 -7.37 15.23
CA ALA A 16 13.39 -6.20 16.10
C ALA A 16 12.95 -6.46 17.54
N GLY A 17 11.78 -7.08 17.72
CA GLY A 17 11.33 -7.48 19.06
C GLY A 17 12.25 -8.53 19.68
N HIS A 18 12.84 -9.43 18.88
CA HIS A 18 13.81 -10.38 19.40
C HIS A 18 15.08 -9.68 19.91
N ILE A 19 15.64 -8.77 19.12
CA ILE A 19 16.81 -7.99 19.54
C ILE A 19 16.49 -7.17 20.79
N SER A 20 15.32 -6.52 20.85
CA SER A 20 14.94 -5.72 22.03
C SER A 20 14.78 -6.53 23.33
N ARG A 21 14.62 -7.86 23.23
CA ARG A 21 14.56 -8.77 24.40
C ARG A 21 15.90 -9.43 24.70
N MET A 22 16.90 -9.29 23.83
CA MET A 22 18.25 -9.78 24.09
C MET A 22 18.96 -8.86 25.08
N ASN A 23 19.82 -9.44 25.91
CA ASN A 23 20.69 -8.69 26.81
C ASN A 23 21.55 -7.71 26.02
N GLU A 24 21.82 -6.55 26.62
CA GLU A 24 22.53 -5.47 25.94
C GLU A 24 23.99 -5.79 25.61
N GLU A 25 24.58 -6.72 26.34
CA GLU A 25 25.95 -7.24 26.14
C GLU A 25 26.09 -8.09 24.87
N ARG A 26 24.98 -8.57 24.31
CA ARG A 26 25.01 -9.42 23.12
C ARG A 26 25.36 -8.58 21.91
N THR A 27 26.31 -9.07 21.11
CA THR A 27 26.80 -8.41 19.89
C THR A 27 25.69 -7.92 18.94
N PRO A 28 24.59 -8.65 18.66
CA PRO A 28 23.52 -8.13 17.81
C PRO A 28 22.79 -6.91 18.38
N HIS A 29 22.58 -6.87 19.71
CA HIS A 29 21.97 -5.72 20.37
C HIS A 29 22.89 -4.50 20.28
N GLN A 30 24.17 -4.70 20.60
CA GLN A 30 25.20 -3.67 20.52
C GLN A 30 25.33 -3.12 19.10
N ILE A 31 25.48 -3.95 18.07
CA ILE A 31 25.63 -3.49 16.69
C ILE A 31 24.42 -2.66 16.23
N VAL A 32 23.21 -3.08 16.61
CA VAL A 32 21.99 -2.43 16.15
C VAL A 32 21.81 -1.08 16.85
N PHE A 33 21.99 -1.01 18.16
CA PHE A 33 21.69 0.18 18.96
C PHE A 33 22.90 1.06 19.28
N SER A 34 24.11 0.65 18.95
CA SER A 34 25.30 1.49 19.11
C SER A 34 25.38 2.59 18.04
N GLU A 35 26.08 3.64 18.42
CA GLU A 35 26.48 4.73 17.54
C GLU A 35 28.00 4.69 17.37
N LEU A 36 28.47 4.92 16.14
CA LEU A 36 29.90 5.02 15.87
C LEU A 36 30.42 6.33 16.45
N LYS A 37 31.41 6.25 17.35
CA LYS A 37 32.04 7.43 17.97
C LYS A 37 32.72 8.34 16.95
N CYS A 38 33.35 7.76 15.93
CA CYS A 38 34.01 8.47 14.84
C CYS A 38 33.69 7.80 13.49
N GLY A 39 33.44 8.60 12.46
CA GLY A 39 33.20 8.12 11.11
C GLY A 39 32.23 9.03 10.35
N LYS A 40 32.70 9.63 9.26
CA LYS A 40 31.87 10.46 8.37
C LYS A 40 31.23 9.57 7.32
N ARG A 41 29.90 9.61 7.20
CA ARG A 41 29.21 8.91 6.10
C ARG A 41 29.46 9.63 4.78
N PRO A 42 29.47 8.91 3.65
CA PRO A 42 29.54 9.53 2.34
C PRO A 42 28.36 10.51 2.17
N GLN A 43 28.67 11.72 1.69
CA GLN A 43 27.70 12.82 1.53
C GLN A 43 26.58 12.54 0.53
N GLN A 44 26.71 11.53 -0.32
CA GLN A 44 25.77 11.24 -1.40
C GLN A 44 24.52 10.48 -0.89
N LYS A 45 24.18 9.31 -1.46
CA LYS A 45 23.04 8.46 -1.05
C LYS A 45 23.52 7.30 -0.16
N PRO A 46 23.82 7.52 1.14
CA PRO A 46 24.11 6.41 2.05
C PRO A 46 22.93 5.43 2.06
N LYS A 47 23.24 4.13 2.07
CA LYS A 47 22.24 3.07 2.23
C LYS A 47 21.49 3.28 3.54
N LYS A 48 20.16 3.12 3.52
CA LYS A 48 19.33 3.19 4.74
C LYS A 48 19.83 2.18 5.77
N ARG A 49 19.97 2.58 7.03
CA ARG A 49 20.27 1.59 8.10
C ARG A 49 19.07 0.69 8.27
N TRP A 50 19.32 -0.51 8.78
CA TRP A 50 18.25 -1.43 9.14
C TRP A 50 17.27 -0.82 10.16
N LEU A 51 17.76 -0.03 11.13
CA LEU A 51 16.90 0.72 12.06
C LEU A 51 16.01 1.76 11.37
N ASP A 52 16.51 2.45 10.34
CA ASP A 52 15.72 3.44 9.61
C ASP A 52 14.58 2.76 8.83
N MET A 53 14.87 1.59 8.26
CA MET A 53 13.86 0.75 7.62
C MET A 53 12.83 0.23 8.64
N LEU A 54 13.26 -0.15 9.83
CA LEU A 54 12.37 -0.56 10.91
C LEU A 54 11.43 0.57 11.33
N LYS A 55 11.95 1.79 11.52
CA LYS A 55 11.13 2.98 11.83
C LYS A 55 10.15 3.32 10.71
N GLN A 56 10.56 3.13 9.46
CA GLN A 56 9.66 3.27 8.32
C GLN A 56 8.53 2.23 8.38
N ASP A 57 8.86 0.94 8.59
CA ASP A 57 7.85 -0.12 8.71
C ASP A 57 6.88 0.15 9.87
N MET A 58 7.36 0.64 11.02
CA MET A 58 6.52 0.99 12.17
C MET A 58 5.55 2.12 11.83
N ARG A 59 6.02 3.19 11.18
CA ARG A 59 5.17 4.30 10.73
C ARG A 59 4.13 3.83 9.72
N GLU A 60 4.56 3.00 8.76
CA GLU A 60 3.66 2.41 7.80
C GLU A 60 2.61 1.56 8.51
N GLN A 61 2.96 0.71 9.47
CA GLN A 61 2.00 -0.15 10.19
C GLN A 61 1.26 0.55 11.34
N ASN A 62 1.42 1.87 11.50
CA ASN A 62 0.85 2.65 12.60
C ASN A 62 1.18 2.07 14.01
N ILE A 63 2.43 1.64 14.18
CA ILE A 63 2.99 1.18 15.46
C ILE A 63 3.76 2.34 16.10
N ASN A 64 3.57 2.57 17.40
CA ASN A 64 4.25 3.64 18.12
C ASN A 64 5.76 3.39 18.24
N GLU A 65 6.58 4.24 17.59
CA GLU A 65 8.05 4.16 17.61
C GLU A 65 8.66 4.35 19.01
N LYS A 66 7.98 5.04 19.93
CA LYS A 66 8.49 5.28 21.28
C LYS A 66 8.20 4.11 22.22
N GLU A 67 7.10 3.41 22.02
CA GLU A 67 6.56 2.44 22.98
C GLU A 67 6.62 0.98 22.52
N TRP A 68 7.01 0.73 21.26
CA TRP A 68 7.05 -0.64 20.73
C TRP A 68 7.93 -1.58 21.56
N ARG A 69 8.98 -1.08 22.24
CA ARG A 69 9.83 -1.91 23.12
C ARG A 69 9.06 -2.49 24.30
N LYS A 70 8.11 -1.71 24.87
CA LYS A 70 7.25 -2.16 25.96
C LYS A 70 6.36 -3.30 25.50
N VAL A 71 5.69 -3.12 24.35
CA VAL A 71 4.85 -4.15 23.72
C VAL A 71 5.70 -5.35 23.28
N ALA A 72 6.93 -5.11 22.83
CA ALA A 72 7.86 -6.14 22.42
C ALA A 72 8.44 -6.95 23.59
N ALA A 73 8.30 -6.50 24.84
CA ALA A 73 8.78 -7.27 25.99
C ALA A 73 8.09 -8.64 26.06
N ASN A 74 6.79 -8.70 25.74
CA ASN A 74 6.06 -9.95 25.62
C ASN A 74 6.11 -10.48 24.16
N ARG A 75 6.73 -11.65 23.97
CA ARG A 75 6.90 -12.25 22.63
C ARG A 75 5.57 -12.55 21.92
N ASN A 76 4.57 -13.04 22.66
CA ASN A 76 3.29 -13.45 22.08
C ASN A 76 2.45 -12.23 21.73
N GLU A 77 2.41 -11.26 22.65
CA GLU A 77 1.74 -9.98 22.42
C GLU A 77 2.34 -9.26 21.22
N TRP A 78 3.67 -9.20 21.11
CA TRP A 78 4.35 -8.60 19.98
C TRP A 78 3.98 -9.25 18.64
N ARG A 79 3.97 -10.59 18.58
CA ARG A 79 3.61 -11.33 17.37
C ARG A 79 2.17 -11.06 16.96
N ARG A 80 1.24 -11.07 17.93
CA ARG A 80 -0.17 -10.76 17.70
C ARG A 80 -0.35 -9.33 17.22
N HIS A 81 0.29 -8.37 17.89
CA HIS A 81 0.19 -6.95 17.59
C HIS A 81 0.69 -6.64 16.16
N ILE A 82 1.86 -7.15 15.77
CA ILE A 82 2.37 -6.97 14.40
C ILE A 82 1.40 -7.56 13.38
N GLN A 83 0.91 -8.78 13.63
CA GLN A 83 0.01 -9.47 12.70
C GLN A 83 -1.28 -8.67 12.50
N GLN A 84 -1.89 -8.24 13.61
CA GLN A 84 -3.10 -7.43 13.62
C GLN A 84 -2.88 -6.14 12.83
N LYS A 85 -1.83 -5.37 13.15
CA LYS A 85 -1.54 -4.09 12.47
C LYS A 85 -1.32 -4.26 10.97
N THR A 86 -0.66 -5.35 10.57
CA THR A 86 -0.41 -5.64 9.16
C THR A 86 -1.70 -5.98 8.40
N VAL A 87 -2.59 -6.74 9.03
CA VAL A 87 -3.90 -7.06 8.44
C VAL A 87 -4.77 -5.82 8.35
N GLU A 88 -4.92 -5.06 9.44
CA GLU A 88 -5.68 -3.80 9.50
C GLU A 88 -5.25 -2.83 8.38
N ARG A 89 -3.93 -2.65 8.21
CA ARG A 89 -3.37 -1.80 7.16
C ARG A 89 -3.70 -2.33 5.76
N GLN A 90 -3.54 -3.63 5.53
CA GLN A 90 -3.78 -4.20 4.21
C GLN A 90 -5.26 -4.11 3.83
N GLU A 91 -6.16 -4.34 4.78
CA GLU A 91 -7.60 -4.17 4.58
C GLU A 91 -7.94 -2.72 4.22
N MET A 92 -7.39 -1.74 4.95
CA MET A 92 -7.53 -0.32 4.63
C MET A 92 -7.06 0.01 3.20
N GLN A 93 -5.90 -0.50 2.80
CA GLN A 93 -5.38 -0.31 1.44
C GLN A 93 -6.26 -0.96 0.36
N ASN A 94 -6.81 -2.14 0.64
CA ASN A 94 -7.72 -2.83 -0.28
C ASN A 94 -9.03 -2.06 -0.46
N LEU A 95 -9.60 -1.54 0.63
CA LEU A 95 -10.81 -0.71 0.61
C LEU A 95 -10.57 0.57 -0.21
N GLU A 96 -9.49 1.29 0.07
CA GLU A 96 -9.10 2.48 -0.69
C GLU A 96 -8.90 2.17 -2.19
N ALA A 97 -8.26 1.03 -2.50
CA ALA A 97 -8.07 0.60 -3.88
C ALA A 97 -9.41 0.28 -4.57
N GLU A 98 -10.35 -0.36 -3.88
CA GLU A 98 -11.69 -0.66 -4.40
C GLU A 98 -12.50 0.62 -4.67
N GLU A 99 -12.47 1.58 -3.74
CA GLU A 99 -13.09 2.88 -3.93
C GLU A 99 -12.51 3.63 -5.13
N ARG A 100 -11.17 3.60 -5.28
CA ARG A 100 -10.49 4.18 -6.45
C ARG A 100 -10.93 3.49 -7.75
N ARG A 101 -11.08 2.17 -7.76
CA ARG A 101 -11.60 1.40 -8.91
C ARG A 101 -13.04 1.80 -9.24
N LYS A 102 -13.94 1.87 -8.23
CA LYS A 102 -15.34 2.28 -8.39
C LYS A 102 -15.47 3.70 -8.97
N LYS A 103 -14.71 4.66 -8.43
CA LYS A 103 -14.63 6.04 -8.96
C LYS A 103 -14.15 6.07 -10.42
N GLY A 104 -13.13 5.27 -10.75
CA GLY A 104 -12.61 5.14 -12.12
C GLY A 104 -13.61 4.53 -13.11
N THR A 105 -14.41 3.54 -12.68
CA THR A 105 -15.47 2.96 -13.52
C THR A 105 -16.64 3.93 -13.69
N LYS A 106 -17.06 4.62 -12.62
CA LYS A 106 -18.11 5.66 -12.69
C LYS A 106 -17.71 6.80 -13.64
N LYS A 107 -16.44 7.25 -13.57
CA LYS A 107 -15.88 8.25 -14.48
C LYS A 107 -15.90 7.79 -15.94
N ARG A 108 -15.46 6.55 -16.22
CA ARG A 108 -15.53 5.95 -17.57
C ARG A 108 -16.97 5.87 -18.10
N LYS A 109 -17.92 5.52 -17.24
CA LYS A 109 -19.34 5.42 -17.60
C LYS A 109 -19.96 6.77 -17.96
N CYS A 110 -19.63 7.85 -17.25
CA CYS A 110 -20.13 9.19 -17.59
C CYS A 110 -19.41 9.84 -18.77
N THR A 111 -18.17 9.44 -19.11
CA THR A 111 -17.47 9.95 -20.31
C THR A 111 -17.96 9.31 -21.62
N VAL A 112 -18.51 8.08 -21.57
CA VAL A 112 -18.98 7.36 -22.78
C VAL A 112 -20.38 7.83 -23.23
N GLY A 113 -21.10 8.60 -22.41
CA GLY A 113 -22.49 9.01 -22.65
C GLY A 113 -22.71 10.30 -23.44
N ASN A 114 -21.77 10.77 -24.27
CA ASN A 114 -21.93 12.03 -25.01
C ASN A 114 -21.55 11.92 -26.49
N VAL A 115 -22.22 11.03 -27.23
CA VAL A 115 -22.33 11.12 -28.70
C VAL A 115 -23.81 11.27 -29.02
N ARG A 116 -24.27 12.52 -29.20
CA ARG A 116 -25.56 12.83 -29.81
C ARG A 116 -25.31 13.03 -31.30
N TYR A 117 -25.79 12.10 -32.14
CA TYR A 117 -25.92 12.35 -33.56
C TYR A 117 -27.19 13.19 -33.75
N ALA A 118 -27.02 14.42 -34.22
CA ALA A 118 -28.13 15.26 -34.60
C ALA A 118 -28.51 14.94 -36.06
N ASP A 119 -29.82 14.85 -36.25
CA ASP A 119 -30.56 15.23 -37.46
C ASP A 119 -30.72 14.21 -38.59
N SER A 120 -31.98 13.83 -38.82
CA SER A 120 -32.54 13.32 -40.07
C SER A 120 -34.05 13.47 -39.98
N GLN A 121 -34.53 14.68 -40.25
CA GLN A 121 -35.94 15.00 -40.40
C GLN A 121 -36.51 14.32 -41.65
N GLU A 122 -37.63 13.63 -41.46
CA GLU A 122 -38.43 12.94 -42.47
C GLU A 122 -38.89 13.90 -43.59
N ARG A 123 -38.69 13.49 -44.84
CA ARG A 123 -39.53 13.94 -45.96
C ARG A 123 -40.23 12.71 -46.54
N GLU A 124 -41.49 12.57 -46.15
CA GLU A 124 -42.48 11.76 -46.84
C GLU A 124 -42.86 12.46 -48.15
N ASP A 125 -42.78 11.76 -49.28
CA ASP A 125 -43.42 12.13 -50.54
C ASP A 125 -44.29 10.95 -51.00
N PRO A 126 -45.62 11.09 -51.15
CA PRO A 126 -46.47 10.05 -51.70
C PRO A 126 -46.80 10.33 -53.18
N GLY A 127 -46.73 9.28 -54.02
CA GLY A 127 -47.43 9.27 -55.31
C GLY A 127 -46.78 8.40 -56.40
N GLY A 128 -47.43 7.28 -56.73
CA GLY A 128 -47.06 6.33 -57.81
C GLY A 128 -47.11 6.93 -59.24
N SER A 129 -46.80 6.23 -60.33
CA SER A 129 -47.17 4.86 -60.70
C SER A 129 -46.50 4.42 -62.02
N THR A 130 -46.35 3.10 -62.14
CA THR A 130 -46.14 2.18 -63.30
C THR A 130 -46.11 2.68 -64.76
N SER A 131 -45.16 2.19 -65.56
CA SER A 131 -45.40 1.39 -66.80
C SER A 131 -44.12 0.72 -67.36
N THR A 132 -44.36 -0.32 -68.15
CA THR A 132 -43.58 -1.51 -68.55
C THR A 132 -42.67 -1.38 -69.79
N PRO A 133 -41.87 -2.42 -70.15
CA PRO A 133 -40.76 -2.33 -71.11
C PRO A 133 -41.16 -2.62 -72.55
N THR A 134 -40.27 -2.29 -73.50
CA THR A 134 -40.23 -2.83 -74.86
C THR A 134 -38.82 -3.27 -75.19
#